data_AF-B7B8S7-F1
#
_entry.id   AF-B7B8S7-F1
#
_cell.length_a   1.000
_cell.length_b   1.000
_cell.length_c   1.000
_cell.angle_alpha   90.00
_cell.angle_beta   90.00
_cell.angle_gamma   90.00
#
_symmetry.space_group_name_H-M   'P 1'
#
loop_
_entity.id
_entity.type
_entity.pdbx_description
1 polymer ?
#
loop_
_entity_poly.entity_id
_entity_poly.type
_entity_poly.pdbx_seq_one_letter_code
_entity_poly.pdbx_strand_id
1 'polypeptide(L)'
;DRRHRLYATYDRMPQLDALGRPKMFYSRRVHDTCYRRANFDAGLFVESFDDENAKRGYCLYKVGCKGPNTYNACGIIKWNESTSYPIQSGHPCLGCSEAGFWDMSPFYKRLPDVHGFGIEATADQIGLAVGAATVAGIAVHAVATNIRKKELIDNDEPESKSTI
;
A
#
# COMPACT_ATOMS: atom_id res chain seq x y z
N ASP A 1 -14.69 26.88 29.26
CA ASP A 1 -13.63 27.53 28.47
C ASP A 1 -12.41 26.61 28.33
N ARG A 2 -12.33 25.85 27.24
CA ARG A 2 -11.32 24.78 27.03
C ARG A 2 -10.00 25.28 26.44
N ARG A 3 -9.81 26.60 26.31
CA ARG A 3 -8.55 27.22 25.88
C ARG A 3 -7.45 27.18 26.95
N HIS A 4 -7.70 26.69 28.17
CA HIS A 4 -6.85 27.04 29.32
C HIS A 4 -5.88 25.97 29.86
N ARG A 5 -5.97 24.68 29.50
CA ARG A 5 -5.22 23.66 30.27
C ARG A 5 -3.72 23.50 29.94
N LEU A 6 -3.30 23.57 28.68
CA LEU A 6 -1.87 23.57 28.33
C LEU A 6 -1.19 24.91 28.67
N TYR A 7 -1.98 25.97 28.59
CA TYR A 7 -1.61 27.33 28.95
C TYR A 7 -1.37 27.47 30.45
N ALA A 8 -2.20 26.87 31.30
CA ALA A 8 -2.14 27.01 32.74
C ALA A 8 -0.81 26.52 33.37
N THR A 9 -0.14 25.53 32.77
CA THR A 9 1.14 25.01 33.31
C THR A 9 2.36 25.81 32.84
N TYR A 10 2.33 26.36 31.64
CA TYR A 10 3.49 27.01 31.01
C TYR A 10 3.32 28.53 30.80
N ASP A 11 2.17 29.07 31.17
CA ASP A 11 1.72 30.47 30.98
C ASP A 11 2.05 31.03 29.58
N ARG A 12 1.98 30.18 28.55
CA ARG A 12 2.33 30.54 27.18
C ARG A 12 1.50 29.80 26.14
N MET A 13 1.30 30.45 24.99
CA MET A 13 0.69 29.81 23.81
C MET A 13 1.57 28.66 23.30
N PRO A 14 0.98 27.50 22.92
CA PRO A 14 1.71 26.47 22.20
C PRO A 14 2.15 27.00 20.84
N GLN A 15 3.21 26.42 20.29
CA GLN A 15 3.60 26.71 18.90
C GLN A 15 2.45 26.32 17.96
N LEU A 16 2.09 27.24 17.06
CA LEU A 16 1.02 27.04 16.08
C LEU A 16 1.59 26.81 14.68
N ASP A 17 0.89 26.03 13.86
CA ASP A 17 1.15 25.94 12.43
C ASP A 17 0.64 27.20 11.68
N ALA A 18 0.81 27.24 10.36
CA ALA A 18 0.39 28.37 9.54
C ALA A 18 -1.14 28.59 9.53
N LEU A 19 -1.93 27.61 9.96
CA LEU A 19 -3.39 27.68 10.08
C LEU A 19 -3.84 27.99 11.52
N GLY A 20 -2.91 28.29 12.43
CA GLY A 20 -3.20 28.60 13.82
C GLY A 20 -3.51 27.37 14.68
N ARG A 21 -3.19 26.15 14.23
CA ARG A 21 -3.46 24.91 14.97
C ARG A 21 -2.25 24.54 15.86
N PRO A 22 -2.44 24.02 17.08
CA PRO A 22 -1.32 23.62 17.94
C PRO A 22 -0.45 22.52 17.29
N LYS A 23 0.83 22.81 17.01
CA LYS A 23 1.75 21.89 16.34
C LYS A 23 1.87 20.54 17.04
N MET A 24 1.76 20.50 18.36
CA MET A 24 1.84 19.25 19.13
C MET A 24 0.80 18.19 18.70
N PHE A 25 -0.33 18.60 18.12
CA PHE A 25 -1.40 17.68 17.67
C PHE A 25 -1.61 17.70 16.15
N TYR A 26 -1.21 18.77 15.46
CA TYR A 26 -1.52 19.00 14.05
C TYR A 26 -0.27 19.10 13.15
N SER A 27 0.92 18.74 13.65
CA SER A 27 2.17 18.80 12.85
C SER A 27 2.39 17.63 11.90
N ARG A 28 1.64 16.54 12.05
CA ARG A 28 1.74 15.34 11.21
C ARG A 28 0.38 14.97 10.65
N ARG A 29 0.38 14.38 9.46
CA ARG A 29 -0.84 13.84 8.87
C ARG A 29 -1.17 12.51 9.52
N VAL A 30 -2.45 12.16 9.58
CA VAL A 30 -2.93 10.87 10.09
C VAL A 30 -2.22 9.71 9.38
N HIS A 31 -1.95 9.86 8.07
CA HIS A 31 -1.23 8.86 7.29
C HIS A 31 0.26 8.70 7.67
N ASP A 32 0.92 9.76 8.13
CA ASP A 32 2.34 9.72 8.52
C ASP A 32 2.56 9.02 9.87
N THR A 33 1.48 8.68 10.58
CA THR A 33 1.49 8.01 11.88
C THR A 33 0.52 6.82 11.91
N CYS A 34 0.04 6.38 10.75
CA CYS A 34 -0.95 5.31 10.66
C CYS A 34 -0.29 3.94 10.82
N TYR A 35 -0.80 3.08 11.71
CA TYR A 35 -0.27 1.72 11.86
C TYR A 35 -0.44 0.84 10.61
N ARG A 36 -1.42 1.15 9.74
CA ARG A 36 -1.64 0.46 8.45
C ARG A 36 -0.71 0.98 7.34
N ARG A 37 0.27 1.84 7.65
CA ARG A 37 1.17 2.45 6.65
C ARG A 37 2.01 1.39 5.92
N ALA A 38 2.53 0.39 6.62
CA ALA A 38 3.25 -0.71 5.99
C ALA A 38 2.41 -1.41 4.91
N ASN A 39 1.12 -1.62 5.16
CA ASN A 39 0.19 -2.18 4.18
C ASN A 39 0.01 -1.25 2.97
N PHE A 40 -0.05 0.07 3.19
CA PHE A 40 -0.10 1.03 2.08
C PHE A 40 1.14 0.94 1.20
N ASP A 41 2.33 0.94 1.81
CA ASP A 41 3.62 0.92 1.09
C ASP A 41 3.80 -0.41 0.33
N ALA A 42 3.34 -1.52 0.91
CA ALA A 42 3.33 -2.85 0.28
C ALA A 42 2.24 -3.03 -0.80
N GLY A 43 1.34 -2.07 -1.00
CA GLY A 43 0.24 -2.20 -1.96
C GLY A 43 -0.91 -3.10 -1.51
N LEU A 44 -1.00 -3.40 -0.21
CA LEU A 44 -2.03 -4.23 0.40
C LEU A 44 -3.23 -3.37 0.82
N PHE A 45 -4.31 -3.45 0.01
CA PHE A 45 -5.48 -2.59 0.16
C PHE A 45 -6.77 -3.38 0.39
N VAL A 46 -7.66 -2.76 1.16
CA VAL A 46 -9.09 -3.12 1.15
C VAL A 46 -9.69 -2.63 -0.16
N GLU A 47 -10.37 -3.51 -0.88
CA GLU A 47 -11.04 -3.22 -2.15
C GLU A 47 -12.53 -2.93 -1.94
N SER A 48 -13.16 -3.63 -0.99
CA SER A 48 -14.55 -3.40 -0.57
C SER A 48 -14.72 -3.62 0.93
N PHE A 49 -15.74 -3.00 1.52
CA PHE A 49 -16.06 -3.24 2.93
C PHE A 49 -16.32 -4.74 3.19
N ASP A 50 -15.79 -5.26 4.29
CA ASP A 50 -15.87 -6.65 4.72
C ASP A 50 -15.19 -7.71 3.81
N ASP A 51 -14.32 -7.28 2.88
CA ASP A 51 -13.47 -8.23 2.16
C ASP A 51 -12.40 -8.88 3.07
N GLU A 52 -11.71 -9.90 2.55
CA GLU A 52 -10.65 -10.59 3.30
C GLU A 52 -9.50 -9.64 3.71
N ASN A 53 -9.24 -8.62 2.92
CA ASN A 53 -8.23 -7.60 3.21
C ASN A 53 -8.68 -6.69 4.37
N ALA A 54 -9.97 -6.40 4.51
CA ALA A 54 -10.56 -5.65 5.61
C ALA A 54 -10.44 -6.43 6.92
N LYS A 55 -10.75 -7.73 6.89
CA LYS A 55 -10.59 -8.65 8.03
C LYS A 55 -9.12 -8.76 8.48
N ARG A 56 -8.18 -8.65 7.54
CA ARG A 56 -6.73 -8.61 7.80
C ARG A 56 -6.20 -7.24 8.21
N GLY A 57 -7.04 -6.20 8.26
CA GLY A 57 -6.62 -4.85 8.65
C GLY A 57 -5.75 -4.13 7.62
N TYR A 58 -5.90 -4.43 6.33
CA TYR A 58 -5.16 -3.79 5.24
C TYR A 58 -5.55 -2.32 5.06
N CYS A 59 -4.79 -1.60 4.23
CA CYS A 59 -4.93 -0.16 4.10
C CYS A 59 -6.29 0.22 3.46
N LEU A 60 -6.96 1.22 4.06
CA LEU A 60 -8.28 1.70 3.64
C LEU A 60 -8.23 2.76 2.52
N TYR A 61 -7.09 2.91 1.86
CA TYR A 61 -6.91 3.98 0.87
C TYR A 61 -7.87 3.86 -0.32
N LYS A 62 -8.01 2.65 -0.89
CA LYS A 62 -8.87 2.43 -2.06
C LYS A 62 -10.36 2.59 -1.76
N VAL A 63 -10.78 2.36 -0.51
CA VAL A 63 -12.14 2.65 -0.03
C VAL A 63 -12.33 4.10 0.48
N GLY A 64 -11.37 4.99 0.21
CA GLY A 64 -11.57 6.44 0.31
C GLY A 64 -10.91 7.17 1.49
N CYS A 65 -9.96 6.54 2.19
CA CYS A 65 -9.28 7.18 3.33
C CYS A 65 -8.60 8.51 2.95
N LYS A 66 -9.01 9.60 3.61
CA LYS A 66 -8.46 10.97 3.48
C LYS A 66 -7.29 11.26 4.42
N GLY A 67 -6.83 10.26 5.17
CA GLY A 67 -5.68 10.37 6.07
C GLY A 67 -4.42 10.99 5.44
N PRO A 68 -4.10 10.77 4.15
CA PRO A 68 -2.96 11.42 3.47
C PRO A 68 -3.05 12.94 3.35
N ASN A 69 -4.23 13.53 3.54
CA ASN A 69 -4.45 14.98 3.49
C ASN A 69 -5.00 15.54 4.83
N THR A 70 -4.98 14.76 5.90
CA THR A 70 -5.60 15.15 7.18
C THR A 70 -4.57 15.26 8.28
N TYR A 71 -4.42 16.42 8.91
CA TYR A 71 -3.58 16.68 10.07
C TYR A 71 -4.37 16.48 11.36
N ASN A 72 -3.98 15.48 12.15
CA ASN A 72 -4.58 15.23 13.47
C ASN A 72 -3.74 14.20 14.25
N ALA A 73 -3.99 14.09 15.55
CA ALA A 73 -3.33 13.14 16.44
C ALA A 73 -4.00 11.76 16.51
N CYS A 74 -5.02 11.48 15.67
CA CYS A 74 -5.82 10.25 15.72
C CYS A 74 -4.99 8.96 15.64
N GLY A 75 -3.89 8.96 14.86
CA GLY A 75 -3.04 7.77 14.72
C GLY A 75 -2.08 7.54 15.89
N ILE A 76 -1.86 8.53 16.75
CA ILE A 76 -0.95 8.47 17.90
C ILE A 76 -1.74 8.38 19.21
N ILE A 77 -2.56 9.40 19.50
CA ILE A 77 -3.32 9.52 20.76
C ILE A 77 -4.60 8.68 20.70
N LYS A 78 -5.15 8.49 19.50
CA LYS A 78 -6.45 7.85 19.25
C LYS A 78 -7.59 8.57 20.02
N TRP A 79 -8.73 7.91 20.13
CA TRP A 79 -9.93 8.42 20.79
C TRP A 79 -10.29 7.55 22.00
N ASN A 80 -10.94 8.18 22.98
CA ASN A 80 -11.50 7.52 24.17
C ASN A 80 -10.44 6.72 24.95
N GLU A 81 -9.54 7.42 25.63
CA GLU A 81 -8.46 6.78 26.42
C GLU A 81 -7.59 5.83 25.60
N SER A 82 -7.25 6.27 24.38
CA SER A 82 -6.45 5.50 23.43
C SER A 82 -7.10 4.18 22.95
N THR A 83 -8.41 4.02 23.10
CA THR A 83 -9.13 2.78 22.72
C THR A 83 -9.04 2.51 21.22
N SER A 84 -9.51 3.46 20.38
CA SER A 84 -9.53 3.29 18.93
C SER A 84 -9.61 4.62 18.20
N TYR A 85 -9.60 4.60 16.88
CA TYR A 85 -9.88 5.73 16.00
C TYR A 85 -10.45 5.18 14.68
N PRO A 86 -11.03 6.01 13.78
CA PRO A 86 -11.80 5.52 12.63
C PRO A 86 -11.12 4.40 11.82
N ILE A 87 -9.84 4.57 11.47
CA ILE A 87 -9.09 3.59 10.67
C ILE A 87 -8.87 2.28 11.43
N GLN A 88 -8.59 2.33 12.74
CA GLN A 88 -8.47 1.11 13.56
C GLN A 88 -9.80 0.37 13.64
N SER A 89 -10.92 1.09 13.70
CA SER A 89 -12.28 0.52 13.65
C SER A 89 -12.75 0.15 12.24
N GLY A 90 -11.88 0.18 11.22
CA GLY A 90 -12.19 -0.28 9.87
C GLY A 90 -12.83 0.76 8.95
N HIS A 91 -13.05 2.00 9.41
CA HIS A 91 -13.61 3.07 8.58
C HIS A 91 -12.53 4.02 8.05
N PRO A 92 -12.57 4.43 6.76
CA PRO A 92 -11.64 5.43 6.23
C PRO A 92 -11.71 6.74 7.02
N CYS A 93 -10.57 7.42 7.17
CA CYS A 93 -10.55 8.79 7.66
C CYS A 93 -11.34 9.70 6.70
N LEU A 94 -12.22 10.54 7.23
CA LEU A 94 -13.04 11.46 6.44
C LEU A 94 -12.41 12.84 6.23
N GLY A 95 -11.35 13.16 6.98
CA GLY A 95 -10.71 14.48 6.94
C GLY A 95 -11.39 15.54 7.80
N CYS A 96 -12.11 15.15 8.85
CA CYS A 96 -12.93 16.06 9.67
C CYS A 96 -12.20 17.23 10.35
N SER A 97 -10.86 17.22 10.40
CA SER A 97 -10.04 18.32 10.94
C SER A 97 -9.53 19.30 9.89
N GLU A 98 -9.80 19.05 8.61
CA GLU A 98 -9.44 19.96 7.53
C GLU A 98 -10.60 20.87 7.14
N ALA A 99 -10.26 22.06 6.66
CA ALA A 99 -11.23 23.02 6.15
C ALA A 99 -11.96 22.44 4.92
N GLY A 100 -13.28 22.65 4.86
CA GLY A 100 -14.10 22.23 3.71
C GLY A 100 -14.23 20.71 3.53
N PHE A 101 -13.99 19.90 4.57
CA PHE A 101 -13.97 18.43 4.39
C PHE A 101 -15.30 17.82 3.90
N TRP A 102 -16.44 18.46 4.19
CA TRP A 102 -17.74 18.05 3.67
C TRP A 102 -17.83 18.18 2.14
N ASP A 103 -17.10 19.14 1.57
CA ASP A 103 -17.04 19.38 0.12
C ASP A 103 -15.99 18.51 -0.57
N MET A 104 -15.15 17.78 0.18
CA MET A 104 -14.26 16.74 -0.35
C MET A 104 -14.98 15.43 -0.71
N SER A 105 -16.29 15.52 -0.97
CA SER A 105 -17.13 14.41 -1.39
C SER A 105 -16.81 13.99 -2.84
N PRO A 106 -17.06 12.72 -3.21
CA PRO A 106 -17.54 11.63 -2.37
C PRO A 106 -16.46 11.04 -1.45
N PHE A 107 -16.82 10.76 -0.19
CA PHE A 107 -15.89 10.25 0.83
C PHE A 107 -15.26 8.89 0.47
N TYR A 108 -15.99 8.02 -0.23
CA TYR A 108 -15.54 6.67 -0.58
C TYR A 108 -14.80 6.58 -1.92
N LYS A 109 -14.38 7.72 -2.50
CA LYS A 109 -13.42 7.73 -3.60
C LYS A 109 -12.02 8.02 -3.08
N ARG A 110 -11.02 7.39 -3.71
CA ARG A 110 -9.61 7.63 -3.42
C ARG A 110 -9.25 9.10 -3.66
N LEU A 111 -8.29 9.61 -2.89
CA LEU A 111 -7.65 10.87 -3.25
C LEU A 111 -6.91 10.69 -4.58
N PRO A 112 -6.97 11.65 -5.51
CA PRO A 112 -6.04 11.65 -6.64
C PRO A 112 -4.61 11.90 -6.11
N ASP A 113 -3.63 11.31 -6.77
CA ASP A 113 -2.23 11.76 -6.71
C ASP A 113 -1.43 11.56 -5.38
N VAL A 114 -1.79 10.55 -4.57
CA VAL A 114 -0.92 10.14 -3.45
C VAL A 114 0.25 9.31 -3.98
N HIS A 115 1.43 9.90 -4.10
CA HIS A 115 2.64 9.24 -4.58
C HIS A 115 3.19 8.25 -3.52
N GLY A 116 3.67 7.07 -3.95
CA GLY A 116 4.30 6.07 -3.07
C GLY A 116 3.74 4.65 -3.14
N PHE A 117 3.09 4.25 -4.24
CA PHE A 117 2.48 2.92 -4.33
C PHE A 117 3.46 1.80 -4.65
N GLY A 118 3.33 0.69 -3.90
CA GLY A 118 3.42 -0.65 -4.45
C GLY A 118 4.82 -1.13 -4.80
N ILE A 119 5.83 -0.84 -3.97
CA ILE A 119 7.18 -1.38 -4.19
C ILE A 119 7.12 -2.92 -4.20
N GLU A 120 6.46 -3.51 -3.21
CA GLU A 120 6.28 -4.97 -3.13
C GLU A 120 5.38 -5.50 -4.26
N ALA A 121 4.23 -4.86 -4.51
CA ALA A 121 3.36 -5.24 -5.63
C ALA A 121 4.08 -5.16 -6.99
N THR A 122 4.98 -4.20 -7.18
CA THR A 122 5.82 -4.08 -8.38
C THR A 122 6.87 -5.19 -8.43
N ALA A 123 7.51 -5.51 -7.30
CA ALA A 123 8.47 -6.60 -7.20
C ALA A 123 7.84 -7.95 -7.53
N ASP A 124 6.63 -8.23 -7.03
CA ASP A 124 5.88 -9.46 -7.32
C ASP A 124 5.58 -9.61 -8.82
N GLN A 125 5.15 -8.52 -9.48
CA GLN A 125 4.86 -8.53 -10.92
C GLN A 125 6.13 -8.76 -11.75
N ILE A 126 7.24 -8.09 -11.40
CA ILE A 126 8.53 -8.28 -12.06
C ILE A 126 9.02 -9.72 -11.84
N GLY A 127 8.95 -10.21 -10.61
CA GLY A 127 9.35 -11.57 -10.25
C GLY A 127 8.57 -12.63 -11.02
N LEU A 128 7.25 -12.45 -11.14
CA LEU A 128 6.39 -13.33 -11.95
C LEU A 128 6.78 -13.32 -13.43
N ALA A 129 6.98 -12.15 -14.00
CA ALA A 129 7.35 -12.00 -15.41
C ALA A 129 8.70 -12.66 -15.72
N VAL A 130 9.73 -12.39 -14.91
CA VAL A 130 11.07 -12.98 -15.06
C VAL A 130 11.02 -14.49 -14.84
N GLY A 131 10.29 -14.95 -13.83
CA GLY A 131 10.11 -16.38 -13.57
C GLY A 131 9.47 -17.11 -14.74
N ALA A 132 8.38 -16.55 -15.29
CA ALA A 132 7.69 -17.12 -16.45
C ALA A 132 8.58 -17.16 -17.70
N ALA A 133 9.32 -16.08 -17.98
CA ALA A 133 10.26 -16.03 -19.11
C ALA A 133 11.38 -17.08 -18.97
N THR A 134 11.90 -17.27 -17.76
CA THR A 134 12.94 -18.27 -17.47
C THR A 134 12.42 -19.68 -17.73
N VAL A 135 11.23 -20.02 -17.23
CA VAL A 135 10.60 -21.33 -17.47
C VAL A 135 10.37 -21.58 -18.96
N ALA A 136 9.86 -20.59 -19.70
CA ALA A 136 9.67 -20.70 -21.13
C ALA A 136 10.99 -20.92 -21.89
N GLY A 137 12.04 -20.19 -21.52
CA GLY A 137 13.38 -20.35 -22.09
C GLY A 137 13.94 -21.77 -21.87
N ILE A 138 13.80 -22.32 -20.66
CA ILE A 138 14.22 -23.69 -20.34
C ILE A 138 13.44 -24.70 -21.19
N ALA A 139 12.12 -24.55 -21.30
CA ALA A 139 11.28 -25.45 -22.08
C ALA A 139 11.65 -25.44 -23.57
N VAL A 140 11.82 -24.25 -24.15
CA VAL A 140 12.26 -24.09 -25.56
C VAL A 140 13.63 -24.73 -25.77
N HIS A 141 14.60 -24.48 -24.87
CA HIS A 141 15.93 -25.05 -24.96
C HIS A 141 15.90 -26.59 -24.89
N ALA A 142 15.09 -27.17 -24.01
CA ALA A 142 14.95 -28.62 -23.87
C ALA A 142 14.31 -29.28 -25.11
N VAL A 143 13.28 -28.65 -25.69
CA VAL A 143 12.63 -29.15 -26.92
C VAL A 143 13.60 -29.07 -28.10
N ALA A 144 14.24 -27.91 -28.32
CA ALA A 144 15.19 -27.72 -29.42
C ALA A 144 16.38 -28.69 -29.34
N THR A 145 16.91 -28.92 -28.13
CA THR A 145 18.04 -29.85 -27.92
C THR A 145 17.64 -31.29 -28.21
N ASN A 146 16.44 -31.73 -27.82
CA ASN A 146 15.96 -33.09 -28.12
C ASN A 146 15.67 -33.29 -29.62
N ILE A 147 15.10 -32.30 -30.31
CA ILE A 147 14.90 -32.36 -31.77
C ILE A 147 16.25 -32.45 -32.47
N ARG A 148 17.20 -31.56 -32.13
CA ARG A 148 18.53 -31.56 -32.74
C ARG A 148 19.29 -32.85 -32.45
N LYS A 149 19.17 -33.40 -31.23
CA LYS A 149 19.76 -34.70 -30.89
C LYS A 149 19.16 -35.83 -31.73
N LYS A 150 17.84 -35.82 -31.96
CA LYS A 150 17.18 -36.80 -32.82
C LYS A 150 17.66 -36.69 -34.27
N GLU A 151 17.74 -35.47 -34.82
CA GLU A 151 18.28 -35.25 -36.16
C GLU A 151 19.73 -35.72 -36.28
N LEU A 152 20.56 -35.53 -35.25
CA LEU A 152 21.94 -36.04 -35.24
C LEU A 152 21.98 -37.58 -35.26
N ILE A 153 21.12 -38.25 -34.48
CA ILE A 153 21.04 -39.72 -34.44
C ILE A 153 20.54 -40.28 -35.79
N ASP A 154 19.47 -39.71 -36.36
CA ASP A 154 18.90 -40.16 -37.64
C ASP A 154 19.90 -39.97 -38.80
N ASN A 155 20.75 -38.93 -38.75
CA ASN A 155 21.78 -38.67 -39.78
C ASN A 155 23.06 -39.51 -39.62
N ASP A 156 23.33 -40.10 -38.44
CA ASP A 156 24.43 -41.04 -38.20
C ASP A 156 24.06 -42.51 -38.54
N GLU A 157 22.77 -42.85 -38.65
CA GLU A 157 22.31 -44.21 -39.03
C GLU A 157 22.44 -44.65 -40.51
N PRO A 158 22.64 -43.80 -41.54
CA PRO A 158 22.70 -44.29 -42.92
C PRO A 158 24.04 -44.94 -43.33
N GLU A 159 25.10 -44.88 -42.52
CA GLU A 159 26.41 -45.46 -42.89
C GLU A 159 26.69 -46.84 -42.25
N SER A 160 26.03 -47.21 -41.14
CA SER A 160 26.30 -48.51 -40.48
C SER A 160 25.58 -49.72 -41.10
N LYS A 161 24.58 -49.50 -41.96
CA LYS A 161 23.85 -50.58 -42.66
C LYS A 161 24.43 -50.96 -44.03
N SER A 162 25.58 -50.40 -44.43
CA SER A 162 26.21 -50.64 -45.75
C SER A 162 27.44 -51.57 -45.74
N THR A 163 27.84 -52.17 -44.60
CA THR A 163 28.95 -53.14 -44.61
C THR A 163 28.55 -54.46 -43.96
N ILE A 164 28.28 -55.43 -44.85
CA ILE A 164 28.43 -56.91 -44.77
C ILE A 164 28.12 -57.60 -43.43
#